data_AF-A0A2P8E8T9-F1
#
_entry.id   AF-A0A2P8E8T9-F1
#
_cell.length_a   1.000
_cell.length_b   1.000
_cell.length_c   1.000
_cell.angle_alpha   90.00
_cell.angle_beta   90.00
_cell.angle_gamma   90.00
#
_symmetry.space_group_name_H-M   'P 1'
#
loop_
_entity.id
_entity.type
_entity.pdbx_description
1 polymer ?
#
loop_
_entity_poly.entity_id
_entity_poly.type
_entity_poly.pdbx_seq_one_letter_code
_entity_poly.pdbx_strand_id
1 'polypeptide(L)'
;MNKRTRENYRTALFFLFLMFSLGIFLNSCSSSKKARNKDVEKVIATARSYRGTPYRYGGTTRSGMDCSALIYHSFASVGIQMPRTSESQSKVGKSVPGRNLQKGDLVFFATGRNKRKVTHSGIVTEVSGRGIIFIHSSTSLGVTEDNLSSAYWNKAFLHGRRVF
;
A
#
# COMPACT_ATOMS: atom_id res chain seq x y z
N MET A 1 -2.89 -48.25 -41.78
CA MET A 1 -3.45 -47.21 -40.88
C MET A 1 -4.32 -46.26 -41.69
N ASN A 2 -5.60 -46.11 -41.36
CA ASN A 2 -6.61 -45.39 -42.17
C ASN A 2 -6.42 -43.86 -42.09
N LYS A 3 -6.67 -43.12 -43.18
CA LYS A 3 -6.65 -41.64 -43.21
C LYS A 3 -7.52 -41.02 -42.11
N ARG A 4 -8.66 -41.65 -41.79
CA ARG A 4 -9.60 -41.20 -40.75
C ARG A 4 -9.01 -41.26 -39.33
N THR A 5 -8.16 -42.24 -39.02
CA THR A 5 -7.47 -42.27 -37.72
C THR A 5 -6.38 -41.22 -37.64
N ARG A 6 -5.65 -40.95 -38.74
CA ARG A 6 -4.60 -39.90 -38.78
C ARG A 6 -5.14 -38.48 -38.55
N GLU A 7 -6.34 -38.16 -39.04
CA GLU A 7 -6.97 -36.85 -38.76
C GLU A 7 -7.37 -36.69 -37.30
N ASN A 8 -7.96 -37.73 -36.70
CA ASN A 8 -8.38 -37.70 -35.30
C ASN A 8 -7.22 -37.47 -34.33
N TYR A 9 -6.03 -38.02 -34.61
CA TYR A 9 -4.84 -37.74 -33.80
C TYR A 9 -4.32 -36.32 -33.99
N ARG A 10 -4.42 -35.74 -35.19
CA ARG A 10 -3.98 -34.35 -35.45
C ARG A 10 -4.87 -33.35 -34.75
N THR A 11 -6.19 -33.54 -34.78
CA THR A 11 -7.12 -32.70 -34.02
C THR A 11 -6.94 -32.90 -32.51
N ALA A 12 -6.80 -34.13 -32.02
CA ALA A 12 -6.55 -34.39 -30.60
C ALA A 12 -5.24 -33.75 -30.09
N LEU A 13 -4.14 -33.85 -30.85
CA LEU A 13 -2.88 -33.17 -30.50
C LEU A 13 -3.01 -31.64 -30.52
N PHE A 14 -3.79 -31.08 -31.45
CA PHE A 14 -4.03 -29.64 -31.52
C PHE A 14 -4.81 -29.13 -30.31
N PHE A 15 -5.84 -29.86 -29.87
CA PHE A 15 -6.59 -29.55 -28.64
C PHE A 15 -5.76 -29.75 -27.37
N LEU A 16 -4.89 -30.77 -27.33
CA LEU A 16 -3.97 -30.99 -26.21
C LEU A 16 -2.96 -29.84 -26.08
N PHE A 17 -2.45 -29.32 -27.21
CA PHE A 17 -1.55 -28.16 -27.24
C PHE A 17 -2.28 -26.87 -26.84
N LEU A 18 -3.54 -26.69 -27.26
CA LEU A 18 -4.38 -25.55 -26.88
C LEU A 18 -4.65 -25.53 -25.36
N MET A 19 -4.93 -26.69 -24.77
CA MET A 19 -5.12 -26.85 -23.32
C MET A 19 -3.83 -26.65 -22.51
N PHE A 20 -2.69 -27.04 -23.05
CA PHE A 20 -1.39 -26.82 -22.40
C PHE A 20 -0.99 -25.33 -22.44
N SER A 21 -1.30 -24.62 -23.53
CA SER A 21 -1.04 -23.18 -23.64
C SER A 21 -1.92 -22.32 -22.71
N LEU A 22 -3.16 -22.76 -22.44
CA LEU A 22 -4.08 -22.06 -21.52
C LEU A 22 -3.69 -22.23 -20.04
N GLY A 23 -3.05 -23.35 -19.67
CA GLY A 23 -2.60 -23.62 -18.30
C GLY A 23 -1.41 -22.76 -17.84
N ILE A 24 -0.59 -22.27 -18.76
CA ILE A 24 0.60 -21.46 -18.44
C ILE A 24 0.21 -20.02 -18.07
N PHE A 25 -0.86 -19.48 -18.66
CA PHE A 25 -1.29 -18.08 -18.40
C PHE A 25 -1.88 -17.85 -17.01
N LEU A 26 -2.43 -18.88 -16.35
CA LEU A 26 -3.08 -18.72 -15.03
C LEU A 26 -2.08 -18.62 -13.86
N ASN A 27 -0.84 -19.09 -14.03
CA ASN A 27 0.14 -19.12 -12.94
C ASN A 27 0.91 -17.81 -12.73
N SER A 28 1.03 -16.95 -13.75
CA SER A 28 1.79 -15.68 -13.66
C SER A 28 1.16 -14.63 -12.72
N CYS A 29 -0.15 -14.63 -12.56
CA CYS A 29 -0.84 -13.61 -11.73
C CYS A 29 -0.59 -13.81 -10.22
N SER A 30 -0.41 -15.05 -9.77
CA SER A 30 -0.16 -15.37 -8.35
C SER A 30 1.21 -14.87 -7.85
N SER A 31 2.25 -14.98 -8.70
CA SER A 31 3.61 -14.53 -8.37
C SER A 31 3.69 -13.02 -8.13
N SER A 32 3.07 -12.22 -9.01
CA SER A 32 3.00 -10.75 -8.87
C SER A 32 2.27 -10.32 -7.59
N LYS A 33 1.14 -10.97 -7.26
CA LYS A 33 0.41 -10.69 -6.02
C LYS A 33 1.25 -11.00 -4.77
N LYS A 34 2.03 -12.08 -4.78
CA LYS A 34 2.92 -12.46 -3.67
C LYS A 34 4.06 -11.45 -3.48
N ALA A 35 4.70 -11.03 -4.57
CA ALA A 35 5.76 -10.02 -4.55
C ALA A 35 5.23 -8.69 -3.96
N ARG A 36 4.08 -8.21 -4.45
CA ARG A 36 3.42 -7.01 -3.92
C ARG A 36 3.15 -7.11 -2.42
N ASN A 37 2.66 -8.26 -1.96
CA ASN A 37 2.36 -8.44 -0.54
C ASN A 37 3.63 -8.37 0.31
N LYS A 38 4.74 -8.95 -0.18
CA LYS A 38 6.05 -8.85 0.46
C LYS A 38 6.53 -7.39 0.56
N ASP A 39 6.32 -6.59 -0.49
CA ASP A 39 6.68 -5.18 -0.48
C ASP A 39 5.84 -4.38 0.52
N VAL A 40 4.52 -4.62 0.58
CA VAL A 40 3.63 -4.02 1.60
C VAL A 40 4.11 -4.33 3.02
N GLU A 41 4.44 -5.59 3.31
CA GLU A 41 4.97 -5.97 4.62
C GLU A 41 6.30 -5.27 4.92
N LYS A 42 7.21 -5.16 3.93
CA LYS A 42 8.50 -4.49 4.10
C LYS A 42 8.35 -2.98 4.37
N VAL A 43 7.43 -2.32 3.66
CA VAL A 43 7.09 -0.90 3.91
C VAL A 43 6.61 -0.71 5.34
N ILE A 44 5.67 -1.54 5.81
CA ILE A 44 5.12 -1.46 7.16
C ILE A 44 6.16 -1.79 8.22
N ALA A 45 6.99 -2.81 7.99
CA ALA A 45 8.08 -3.17 8.89
C ALA A 45 9.10 -2.02 9.00
N THR A 46 9.44 -1.38 7.89
CA THR A 46 10.32 -0.22 7.87
C THR A 46 9.72 0.94 8.67
N ALA A 47 8.44 1.26 8.44
CA ALA A 47 7.74 2.30 9.21
C ALA A 47 7.78 2.00 10.72
N ARG A 48 7.47 0.76 11.12
CA ARG A 48 7.50 0.31 12.52
C ARG A 48 8.89 0.37 13.13
N SER A 49 9.96 0.22 12.33
CA SER A 49 11.33 0.39 12.82
C SER A 49 11.63 1.82 13.31
N TYR A 50 10.82 2.81 12.91
CA TYR A 50 10.95 4.19 13.38
C TYR A 50 10.11 4.49 14.63
N ARG A 51 9.33 3.53 15.16
CA ARG A 51 8.47 3.73 16.33
C ARG A 51 9.22 4.42 17.48
N GLY A 52 8.60 5.45 18.06
CA GLY A 52 9.19 6.28 19.12
C GLY A 52 10.11 7.41 18.62
N THR A 53 10.44 7.47 17.33
CA THR A 53 11.17 8.63 16.77
C THR A 53 10.35 9.90 17.00
N PRO A 54 10.88 10.95 17.67
CA PRO A 54 10.13 12.17 17.93
C PRO A 54 9.66 12.87 16.64
N TYR A 55 8.59 13.64 16.74
CA TYR A 55 8.19 14.48 15.61
C TYR A 55 9.12 15.67 15.46
N ARG A 56 9.54 15.94 14.22
CA ARG A 56 10.22 17.18 13.85
C ARG A 56 9.76 17.62 12.47
N TYR A 57 9.19 18.81 12.37
CA TYR A 57 8.77 19.38 11.08
C TYR A 57 9.96 19.47 10.12
N GLY A 58 9.82 18.89 8.92
CA GLY A 58 10.91 18.80 7.94
C GLY A 58 11.98 17.76 8.28
N GLY A 59 11.94 17.16 9.48
CA GLY A 59 12.89 16.15 9.92
C GLY A 59 12.79 14.85 9.12
N THR A 60 13.94 14.19 8.93
CA THR A 60 14.07 12.98 8.10
C THR A 60 14.94 11.91 8.78
N THR A 61 15.23 12.05 10.07
CA THR A 61 16.19 11.19 10.77
C THR A 61 15.58 10.56 12.02
N ARG A 62 16.29 9.61 12.63
CA ARG A 62 15.85 8.96 13.88
C ARG A 62 15.88 9.88 15.11
N SER A 63 16.51 11.04 15.03
CA SER A 63 16.44 12.07 16.07
C SER A 63 15.20 12.95 15.93
N GLY A 64 14.46 12.84 14.83
CA GLY A 64 13.23 13.58 14.60
C GLY A 64 12.76 13.49 13.16
N MET A 65 11.51 13.11 12.94
CA MET A 65 10.94 13.01 11.59
C MET A 65 9.48 13.47 11.49
N ASP A 66 9.08 14.00 10.34
CA ASP A 66 7.68 14.31 10.07
C ASP A 66 6.92 13.13 9.44
N CYS A 67 5.60 13.30 9.30
CA CYS A 67 4.73 12.25 8.77
C CYS A 67 5.08 11.85 7.34
N SER A 68 5.42 12.81 6.48
CA SER A 68 5.78 12.54 5.09
C SER A 68 7.16 11.89 4.94
N ALA A 69 8.11 12.19 5.84
CA ALA A 69 9.41 11.52 5.90
C ALA A 69 9.27 10.03 6.28
N LEU A 70 8.30 9.70 7.14
CA LEU A 70 8.02 8.29 7.49
C LEU A 70 7.60 7.51 6.25
N ILE A 71 6.68 8.06 5.44
CA ILE A 71 6.26 7.46 4.17
C ILE A 71 7.44 7.39 3.18
N TYR A 72 8.20 8.47 3.05
CA TYR A 72 9.36 8.56 2.17
C TYR A 72 10.35 7.40 2.41
N HIS A 73 10.79 7.23 3.66
CA HIS A 73 11.74 6.17 4.03
C HIS A 73 11.14 4.77 3.93
N SER A 74 9.86 4.62 4.27
CA SER A 74 9.20 3.32 4.24
C SER A 74 9.09 2.78 2.81
N PHE A 75 8.71 3.63 1.84
CA PHE A 75 8.61 3.23 0.43
C PHE A 75 9.99 3.11 -0.26
N ALA A 76 10.98 3.91 0.17
CA ALA A 76 12.34 3.75 -0.32
C ALA A 76 12.91 2.33 -0.03
N SER A 77 12.45 1.66 1.04
CA SER A 77 12.86 0.29 1.37
C SER A 77 12.51 -0.75 0.30
N VAL A 78 11.51 -0.46 -0.55
CA VAL A 78 11.08 -1.29 -1.67
C VAL A 78 11.42 -0.65 -3.03
N GLY A 79 12.32 0.34 -3.04
CA GLY A 79 12.77 1.01 -4.27
C GLY A 79 11.77 2.01 -4.86
N ILE A 80 10.72 2.39 -4.12
CA ILE A 80 9.75 3.38 -4.59
C ILE A 80 10.11 4.75 -4.00
N GLN A 81 10.42 5.71 -4.87
CA GLN A 81 10.74 7.08 -4.47
C GLN A 81 9.47 7.91 -4.34
N MET A 82 9.05 8.17 -3.10
CA MET A 82 7.91 9.04 -2.83
C MET A 82 8.34 10.53 -2.85
N PRO A 83 7.45 11.46 -3.23
CA PRO A 83 7.68 12.88 -3.02
C PRO A 83 7.92 13.20 -1.52
N ARG A 84 8.65 14.27 -1.21
CA ARG A 84 9.00 14.60 0.18
C ARG A 84 7.83 15.10 1.03
N THR A 85 6.82 15.74 0.44
CA THR A 85 5.73 16.38 1.18
C THR A 85 4.45 15.53 1.16
N SER A 86 3.67 15.60 2.25
CA SER A 86 2.39 14.85 2.35
C SER A 86 1.39 15.27 1.27
N GLU A 87 1.37 16.55 0.87
CA GLU A 87 0.51 17.02 -0.21
C GLU A 87 0.87 16.40 -1.57
N SER A 88 2.15 16.29 -1.89
CA SER A 88 2.57 15.66 -3.14
C SER A 88 2.36 14.15 -3.08
N GLN A 89 2.63 13.51 -1.94
CA GLN A 89 2.34 12.10 -1.71
C GLN A 89 0.83 11.79 -1.86
N SER A 90 -0.06 12.70 -1.46
CA SER A 90 -1.51 12.52 -1.58
C SER A 90 -2.03 12.56 -3.02
N LYS A 91 -1.15 12.77 -4.01
CA LYS A 91 -1.46 12.75 -5.44
C LYS A 91 -0.86 11.50 -6.14
N VAL A 92 -0.04 10.71 -5.44
CA VAL A 92 0.60 9.50 -5.98
C VAL A 92 -0.36 8.31 -5.92
N GLY A 93 -0.37 7.50 -6.96
CA GLY A 93 -1.13 6.26 -7.01
C GLY A 93 -2.64 6.45 -7.15
N LYS A 94 -3.39 5.35 -6.97
CA LYS A 94 -4.84 5.31 -7.17
C LYS A 94 -5.57 5.84 -5.94
N SER A 95 -6.64 6.61 -6.16
CA SER A 95 -7.52 7.07 -5.08
C SER A 95 -8.26 5.89 -4.45
N VAL A 96 -8.32 5.83 -3.12
CA VAL A 96 -9.01 4.79 -2.36
C VAL A 96 -10.04 5.41 -1.41
N PRO A 97 -11.34 5.08 -1.58
CA PRO A 97 -12.36 5.43 -0.59
C PRO A 97 -12.08 4.77 0.76
N GLY A 98 -12.41 5.44 1.87
CA GLY A 98 -12.15 4.93 3.23
C GLY A 98 -12.62 3.50 3.48
N ARG A 99 -13.81 3.13 2.97
CA ARG A 99 -14.37 1.76 3.05
C ARG A 99 -13.56 0.67 2.33
N ASN A 100 -12.70 1.07 1.39
CA ASN A 100 -11.89 0.16 0.56
C ASN A 100 -10.41 0.19 0.94
N LEU A 101 -10.06 0.85 2.07
CA LEU A 101 -8.70 0.88 2.58
C LEU A 101 -8.23 -0.54 2.88
N GLN A 102 -6.97 -0.79 2.57
CA GLN A 102 -6.27 -2.04 2.76
C GLN A 102 -4.92 -1.77 3.42
N LYS A 103 -4.35 -2.82 4.01
CA LYS A 103 -2.98 -2.80 4.51
C LYS A 103 -2.02 -2.31 3.42
N GLY A 104 -1.17 -1.35 3.76
CA GLY A 104 -0.22 -0.70 2.85
C GLY A 104 -0.74 0.56 2.14
N ASP A 105 -2.04 0.87 2.23
CA ASP A 105 -2.55 2.13 1.71
C ASP A 105 -2.04 3.31 2.52
N LEU A 106 -1.87 4.45 1.86
CA LEU A 106 -1.58 5.73 2.49
C LEU A 106 -2.89 6.41 2.87
N VAL A 107 -2.93 7.04 4.03
CA VAL A 107 -4.06 7.82 4.51
C VAL A 107 -3.64 9.27 4.72
N PHE A 108 -4.49 10.22 4.32
CA PHE A 108 -4.20 11.65 4.38
C PHE A 108 -5.29 12.40 5.14
N PHE A 109 -4.88 13.41 5.91
CA PHE A 109 -5.76 14.09 6.85
C PHE A 109 -5.60 15.62 6.81
N ALA A 110 -6.65 16.32 7.26
CA ALA A 110 -6.67 17.75 7.54
C ALA A 110 -6.74 18.04 9.06
N THR A 111 -5.58 18.01 9.72
CA THR A 111 -5.43 18.27 11.15
C THR A 111 -5.33 19.78 11.48
N GLY A 112 -5.02 20.63 10.47
CA GLY A 112 -4.99 22.08 10.62
C GLY A 112 -6.36 22.78 10.59
N ARG A 113 -6.34 24.12 10.51
CA ARG A 113 -7.55 24.98 10.43
C ARG A 113 -8.33 24.74 9.12
N ASN A 114 -7.63 24.61 8.00
CA ASN A 114 -8.25 24.35 6.71
C ASN A 114 -8.57 22.86 6.55
N LYS A 115 -9.85 22.50 6.65
CA LYS A 115 -10.35 21.11 6.56
C LYS A 115 -10.30 20.48 5.17
N ARG A 116 -9.77 21.19 4.17
CA ARG A 116 -9.60 20.70 2.80
C ARG A 116 -8.15 20.47 2.39
N LYS A 117 -7.18 20.88 3.22
CA LYS A 117 -5.75 20.77 2.90
C LYS A 117 -5.12 19.59 3.63
N VAL A 118 -4.37 18.78 2.87
CA VAL A 118 -3.55 17.71 3.43
C VAL A 118 -2.47 18.34 4.31
N THR A 119 -2.51 18.03 5.59
CA THR A 119 -1.57 18.52 6.61
C THR A 119 -0.92 17.38 7.38
N HIS A 120 -1.41 16.15 7.20
CA HIS A 120 -0.90 14.96 7.87
C HIS A 120 -1.09 13.71 7.02
N SER A 121 -0.31 12.66 7.32
CA SER A 121 -0.31 11.42 6.55
C SER A 121 0.13 10.21 7.40
N GLY A 122 -0.21 9.01 6.95
CA GLY A 122 0.20 7.74 7.57
C GLY A 122 0.05 6.55 6.63
N ILE A 123 0.46 5.37 7.10
CA ILE A 123 0.41 4.10 6.36
C ILE A 123 -0.52 3.14 7.11
N VAL A 124 -1.53 2.58 6.45
CA VAL A 124 -2.42 1.56 7.03
C VAL A 124 -1.63 0.29 7.33
N THR A 125 -1.63 -0.13 8.59
CA THR A 125 -0.90 -1.33 9.04
C THR A 125 -1.82 -2.52 9.33
N GLU A 126 -3.09 -2.26 9.62
CA GLU A 126 -4.13 -3.27 9.85
C GLU A 126 -5.51 -2.78 9.40
N VAL A 127 -6.31 -3.69 8.84
CA VAL A 127 -7.75 -3.51 8.63
C VAL A 127 -8.44 -4.73 9.21
N SER A 128 -9.26 -4.54 10.24
CA SER A 128 -9.97 -5.62 10.93
C SER A 128 -11.34 -5.15 11.41
N GLY A 129 -12.13 -6.06 12.00
CA GLY A 129 -13.42 -5.71 12.61
C GLY A 129 -13.33 -4.67 13.75
N ARG A 130 -12.12 -4.43 14.28
CA ARG A 130 -11.84 -3.42 15.31
C ARG A 130 -11.53 -2.02 14.72
N GLY A 131 -11.46 -1.90 13.39
CA GLY A 131 -11.19 -0.66 12.68
C GLY A 131 -9.94 -0.73 11.81
N ILE A 132 -9.41 0.45 11.47
CA ILE A 132 -8.27 0.61 10.56
C ILE A 132 -7.13 1.22 11.38
N ILE A 133 -6.07 0.46 11.58
CA ILE A 133 -4.87 0.94 12.28
C ILE A 133 -3.89 1.49 11.27
N PHE A 134 -3.30 2.64 11.57
CA PHE A 134 -2.30 3.27 10.71
C PHE A 134 -1.13 3.81 11.54
N ILE A 135 0.07 3.72 10.99
CA ILE A 135 1.28 4.28 11.58
C ILE A 135 1.57 5.66 10.99
N HIS A 136 1.96 6.60 11.84
CA HIS A 136 2.32 7.97 11.46
C HIS A 136 3.29 8.59 12.46
N SER A 137 3.93 9.71 12.10
CA SER A 137 4.68 10.53 13.05
C SER A 137 3.75 11.54 13.72
N SER A 138 3.27 11.26 14.94
CA SER A 138 2.42 12.14 15.75
C SER A 138 3.20 13.33 16.30
N THR A 139 2.62 14.53 16.25
CA THR A 139 3.27 15.76 16.77
C THR A 139 3.57 15.70 18.27
N SER A 140 2.85 14.90 19.05
CA SER A 140 3.05 14.76 20.50
C SER A 140 3.75 13.46 20.90
N LEU A 141 3.50 12.35 20.20
CA LEU A 141 3.96 11.02 20.59
C LEU A 141 5.11 10.48 19.71
N GLY A 142 5.52 11.23 18.68
CA GLY A 142 6.43 10.72 17.67
C GLY A 142 5.80 9.61 16.83
N VAL A 143 6.62 8.73 16.26
CA VAL A 143 6.12 7.64 15.41
C VAL A 143 5.34 6.62 16.25
N THR A 144 4.03 6.55 16.00
CA THR A 144 3.06 5.71 16.72
C THR A 144 2.00 5.17 15.76
N GLU A 145 1.21 4.20 16.24
CA GLU A 145 0.02 3.69 15.56
C GLU A 145 -1.25 4.19 16.25
N ASP A 146 -2.22 4.62 15.45
CA ASP A 146 -3.54 5.07 15.91
C ASP A 146 -4.65 4.37 15.12
N ASN A 147 -5.86 4.40 15.67
CA ASN A 147 -7.06 3.88 14.99
C ASN A 147 -7.77 5.00 14.24
N LEU A 148 -7.89 4.86 12.91
CA LEU A 148 -8.60 5.78 12.02
C LEU A 148 -10.09 5.91 12.38
N SER A 149 -10.67 4.86 12.96
CA SER A 149 -12.07 4.87 13.41
C SER A 149 -12.31 5.71 14.67
N SER A 150 -11.27 6.21 15.33
CA SER A 150 -11.43 7.15 16.45
C SER A 150 -12.06 8.47 15.99
N ALA A 151 -12.81 9.13 16.87
CA ALA A 151 -13.54 10.35 16.53
C ALA A 151 -12.65 11.46 15.94
N TYR A 152 -11.43 11.62 16.48
CA TYR A 152 -10.47 12.60 16.00
C TYR A 152 -10.00 12.31 14.57
N TRP A 153 -9.50 11.09 14.33
CA TRP A 153 -8.94 10.70 13.03
C TRP A 153 -10.02 10.55 11.95
N ASN A 154 -11.20 10.04 12.31
CA ASN A 154 -12.33 9.94 11.40
C ASN A 154 -12.76 11.32 10.89
N LYS A 155 -12.87 12.31 11.78
CA LYS A 155 -13.22 13.69 11.40
C LYS A 155 -12.14 14.38 10.55
N ALA A 156 -10.87 14.03 10.75
CA ALA A 156 -9.76 14.63 10.01
C ALA A 156 -9.48 13.94 8.66
N PHE A 157 -9.99 12.73 8.44
CA PHE A 157 -9.70 11.91 7.27
C PHE A 157 -10.21 12.56 5.98
N LEU A 158 -9.34 12.63 4.96
CA LEU A 158 -9.67 13.16 3.65
C LEU A 158 -9.88 12.05 2.63
N HIS A 159 -8.84 11.24 2.41
CA HIS A 159 -8.85 10.16 1.41
C HIS A 159 -7.64 9.23 1.58
N GLY A 160 -7.71 8.06 0.94
CA GLY A 160 -6.60 7.12 0.83
C GLY A 160 -5.93 7.14 -0.54
N ARG A 161 -4.68 6.66 -0.61
CA ARG A 161 -3.97 6.35 -1.85
C ARG A 161 -3.34 4.97 -1.81
N ARG A 162 -3.42 4.26 -2.94
CA ARG A 162 -2.77 2.96 -3.15
C ARG A 162 -1.68 3.08 -4.20
N VAL A 163 -0.46 2.72 -3.81
CA VAL A 163 0.73 2.80 -4.66
C VAL A 163 1.00 1.49 -5.41
N PHE A 164 0.52 0.35 -4.87
CA PHE A 164 0.67 -0.98 -5.46
C PHE A 164 -0.59 -1.50 -6.22
#